data_AF-A0A1G5IHA4-F1
#
_entry.id   AF-A0A1G5IHA4-F1
#
_cell.length_a   1.000
_cell.length_b   1.000
_cell.length_c   1.000
_cell.angle_alpha   90.00
_cell.angle_beta   90.00
_cell.angle_gamma   90.00
#
_symmetry.space_group_name_H-M   'P 1'
#
loop_
_entity.id
_entity.type
_entity.pdbx_description
1 polymer ?
#
loop_
_entity_poly.entity_id
_entity_poly.type
_entity_poly.pdbx_seq_one_letter_code
_entity_poly.pdbx_strand_id
1 'polypeptide(L)'
;MAGFDPEKDKKLKEWRCEDTGLLVSINQYDKGEPKVQIGPRILKKKDGTDRAPAKAGRLSISDISFIYDIIDDIKDELENNLDPMG
;
A
#
# COMPACT_ATOMS: atom_id res chain seq x y z
N MET A 1 -13.93 -14.11 20.87
CA MET A 1 -12.90 -13.58 19.95
C MET A 1 -12.21 -12.43 20.65
N ALA A 2 -10.90 -12.51 20.87
CA ALA A 2 -10.14 -11.32 21.26
C ALA A 2 -10.17 -10.35 20.07
N GLY A 3 -10.55 -9.09 20.31
CA GLY A 3 -10.56 -8.06 19.28
C GLY A 3 -9.17 -7.71 18.77
N PHE A 4 -9.10 -6.77 17.83
CA PHE A 4 -7.84 -6.16 17.42
C PHE A 4 -7.19 -5.44 18.62
N ASP A 5 -5.92 -5.73 18.87
CA ASP A 5 -5.10 -5.08 19.87
C ASP A 5 -4.04 -4.19 19.17
N PRO A 6 -4.17 -2.85 19.26
CA PRO A 6 -3.23 -1.93 18.62
C PRO A 6 -1.77 -2.10 19.07
N GLU A 7 -1.53 -2.51 20.32
CA GLU A 7 -0.16 -2.65 20.85
C GLU A 7 0.59 -3.83 20.23
N LYS A 8 -0.16 -4.80 19.72
CA LYS A 8 0.39 -5.96 19.01
C LYS A 8 0.72 -5.66 17.56
N ASP A 9 0.22 -4.57 16.99
CA ASP A 9 0.41 -4.23 15.60
C ASP A 9 1.66 -3.36 15.41
N LYS A 10 2.72 -3.94 14.85
CA LYS A 10 4.02 -3.28 14.72
C LYS A 10 4.35 -2.99 13.27
N LYS A 11 4.74 -1.75 12.98
CA LYS A 11 5.35 -1.38 11.70
C LYS A 11 6.83 -1.73 11.73
N LEU A 12 7.25 -2.63 10.84
CA LEU A 12 8.64 -3.10 10.75
C LEU A 12 9.48 -2.21 9.83
N LYS A 13 8.90 -1.75 8.72
CA LYS A 13 9.56 -0.90 7.74
C LYS A 13 8.54 -0.11 6.93
N GLU A 14 8.94 1.06 6.44
CA GLU A 14 8.13 1.93 5.59
C GLU A 14 8.98 2.53 4.48
N TRP A 15 8.35 2.70 3.32
CA TRP A 15 8.84 3.45 2.17
C TRP A 15 7.76 4.45 1.75
N ARG A 16 8.22 5.61 1.28
CA ARG A 16 7.36 6.68 0.76
C ARG A 16 7.81 7.07 -0.64
N CYS A 17 6.85 7.16 -1.56
CA CYS A 17 7.07 7.84 -2.84
C CYS A 17 6.86 9.34 -2.62
N GLU A 18 7.91 10.13 -2.72
CA GLU A 18 7.85 11.58 -2.44
C GLU A 18 6.98 12.33 -3.46
N ASP A 19 6.93 11.86 -4.71
CA ASP A 19 6.16 12.53 -5.78
C ASP A 19 4.66 12.34 -5.63
N THR A 20 4.22 11.13 -5.25
CA THR A 20 2.80 10.76 -5.24
C THR A 20 2.20 10.65 -3.83
N GLY A 21 3.03 10.62 -2.80
CA GLY A 21 2.63 10.39 -1.42
C GLY A 21 2.20 8.94 -1.12
N LEU A 22 2.49 7.99 -2.02
CA LEU A 22 2.23 6.57 -1.78
C LEU A 22 3.09 6.06 -0.61
N LEU A 23 2.44 5.40 0.35
CA LEU A 23 3.10 4.68 1.43
C LEU A 23 3.05 3.18 1.18
N VAL A 24 4.19 2.51 1.36
CA VAL A 24 4.30 1.06 1.40
C VAL A 24 4.96 0.70 2.73
N SER A 25 4.37 -0.21 3.50
CA SER A 25 4.94 -0.62 4.78
C SER A 25 4.81 -2.11 5.01
N ILE A 26 5.71 -2.68 5.83
CA ILE A 26 5.58 -4.04 6.35
C ILE A 26 5.10 -3.93 7.79
N ASN A 27 4.00 -4.61 8.10
CA ASN A 27 3.41 -4.63 9.44
C ASN A 27 3.28 -6.07 9.91
N GLN A 28 3.51 -6.31 11.19
CA GLN A 28 3.38 -7.62 11.82
C GLN A 28 2.51 -7.50 13.06
N TYR A 29 1.46 -8.32 13.11
CA TYR A 29 0.59 -8.40 14.27
C TYR A 29 1.06 -9.53 15.19
N ASP A 30 1.44 -9.18 16.41
CA ASP A 30 1.99 -10.08 17.42
C ASP A 30 3.17 -10.91 16.86
N LYS A 31 3.11 -12.24 16.94
CA LYS A 31 4.06 -13.18 16.33
C LYS A 31 3.57 -13.75 15.00
N GLY A 32 2.54 -13.16 14.41
CA GLY A 32 1.98 -13.61 13.13
C GLY A 32 2.89 -13.31 11.94
N GLU A 33 2.47 -13.72 10.75
CA GLU A 33 3.22 -13.44 9.53
C GLU A 33 3.22 -11.93 9.22
N PRO A 34 4.38 -11.35 8.88
CA PRO A 34 4.45 -9.99 8.35
C PRO A 34 3.65 -9.86 7.07
N LYS A 35 2.96 -8.73 6.92
CA LYS A 35 2.16 -8.40 5.73
C LYS A 35 2.56 -7.05 5.19
N VAL A 36 2.54 -6.92 3.87
CA VAL A 36 2.74 -5.64 3.18
C VAL A 36 1.43 -4.87 3.19
N GLN A 37 1.48 -3.58 3.49
CA GLN A 37 0.38 -2.66 3.33
C GLN A 37 0.75 -1.67 2.23
N ILE A 38 -0.06 -1.64 1.17
CA ILE A 38 0.08 -0.68 0.06
C ILE A 38 -1.03 0.36 0.20
N GLY A 39 -0.63 1.58 0.52
CA GLY A 39 -1.54 2.69 0.84
C GLY A 39 -1.74 2.90 2.35
N PRO A 40 -2.59 3.86 2.76
CA PRO A 40 -3.41 4.76 1.93
C PRO A 40 -2.59 5.61 0.96
N ARG A 41 -3.18 6.03 -0.16
CA ARG A 41 -2.68 7.20 -0.87
C ARG A 41 -2.94 8.41 0.04
N ILE A 42 -1.90 9.03 0.62
CA ILE A 42 -2.06 10.31 1.30
C ILE A 42 -2.34 11.34 0.21
N LEU A 43 -3.62 11.62 -0.04
CA LEU A 43 -4.01 12.69 -0.95
C LEU A 43 -3.72 14.02 -0.24
N LYS A 44 -2.78 14.80 -0.76
CA LYS A 44 -2.63 16.20 -0.34
C LYS A 44 -3.89 16.97 -0.75
N LYS A 45 -4.50 17.68 0.21
CA LYS A 45 -5.58 18.62 -0.09
C LYS A 45 -5.00 19.84 -0.83
N LYS A 46 -5.86 20.62 -1.50
CA LYS A 46 -5.48 21.87 -2.17
C LYS A 46 -4.84 22.91 -1.22
N ASP A 47 -5.06 22.77 0.09
CA ASP A 47 -4.48 23.59 1.16
C ASP A 47 -3.12 23.07 1.68
N GLY A 48 -2.58 22.00 1.10
CA GLY A 48 -1.31 21.39 1.49
C GLY A 48 -1.38 20.41 2.66
N THR A 49 -2.53 20.28 3.33
CA THR A 49 -2.72 19.33 4.44
C THR A 49 -3.02 17.92 3.94
N ASP A 50 -2.63 16.92 4.72
CA ASP A 50 -2.85 15.52 4.37
C ASP A 50 -4.33 15.12 4.57
N ARG A 51 -4.93 14.44 3.58
CA ARG A 51 -6.26 13.83 3.69
C ARG A 51 -6.16 12.52 4.49
N ALA A 52 -7.20 12.24 5.29
CA ALA A 52 -7.27 11.00 6.07
C ALA A 52 -7.12 9.74 5.16
N PRO A 53 -6.34 8.75 5.60
CA PRO A 53 -6.17 7.46 4.94
C PRO A 53 -7.46 6.78 4.47
N ALA A 54 -7.55 6.40 3.20
CA ALA A 54 -8.45 5.31 2.79
C ALA A 54 -7.82 3.98 3.27
N LYS A 55 -8.55 3.17 4.06
CA LYS A 55 -8.01 1.93 4.65
C LYS A 55 -7.33 1.06 3.58
N ALA A 56 -6.02 0.90 3.68
CA ALA A 56 -5.28 -0.02 2.82
C ALA A 56 -5.42 -1.46 3.33
N GLY A 57 -5.58 -2.40 2.40
CA GLY A 57 -5.51 -3.82 2.70
C GLY A 57 -4.09 -4.27 3.02
N ARG A 58 -3.95 -5.38 3.76
CA ARG A 58 -2.68 -6.04 4.05
C ARG A 58 -2.53 -7.29 3.20
N LEU A 59 -1.50 -7.31 2.38
CA LEU A 59 -1.12 -8.37 1.46
C LEU A 59 -0.13 -9.33 2.12
N SER A 60 -0.35 -10.62 1.94
CA SER A 60 0.59 -11.67 2.35
C SER A 60 1.81 -11.72 1.42
N ILE A 61 2.80 -12.55 1.75
CA ILE A 61 3.94 -12.79 0.85
C ILE A 61 3.49 -13.44 -0.47
N SER A 62 2.50 -14.32 -0.45
CA SER A 62 1.97 -14.97 -1.66
C SER A 62 1.32 -13.96 -2.60
N ASP A 63 0.58 -12.99 -2.04
CA ASP A 63 -0.01 -11.90 -2.83
C ASP A 63 1.09 -11.02 -3.48
N ILE A 64 2.19 -10.77 -2.78
CA ILE A 64 3.33 -10.01 -3.30
C ILE A 64 4.07 -10.78 -4.39
N SER A 65 4.26 -12.10 -4.23
CA SER A 65 4.81 -12.94 -5.28
C SER A 65 3.96 -12.89 -6.55
N PHE A 66 2.63 -13.01 -6.42
CA PHE A 66 1.73 -12.87 -7.57
C PHE A 66 1.85 -11.48 -8.22
N ILE A 67 1.86 -10.40 -7.43
CA ILE A 67 2.05 -9.05 -7.98
C ILE A 67 3.38 -8.95 -8.73
N TYR A 68 4.46 -9.50 -8.20
CA TYR A 68 5.76 -9.50 -8.87
C TYR A 68 5.73 -10.24 -10.21
N ASP A 69 4.98 -11.33 -10.30
CA ASP A 69 4.83 -12.09 -11.55
C ASP A 69 4.06 -11.33 -12.64
N ILE A 70 3.21 -10.36 -12.26
CA ILE A 70 2.36 -9.59 -13.20
C ILE A 70 2.64 -8.08 -13.20
N ILE A 71 3.68 -7.61 -12.51
CA ILE A 71 3.86 -6.16 -12.29
C ILE A 71 4.15 -5.40 -13.58
N ASP A 72 4.90 -6.02 -14.49
CA ASP A 72 5.21 -5.43 -15.80
C ASP A 72 3.96 -5.39 -16.68
N ASP A 73 3.15 -6.46 -16.68
CA ASP A 73 1.87 -6.50 -17.41
C ASP A 73 0.88 -5.44 -16.89
N ILE A 74 0.79 -5.27 -15.57
CA ILE A 74 0.01 -4.18 -14.96
C ILE A 74 0.51 -2.82 -15.44
N LYS A 75 1.83 -2.62 -15.50
CA LYS A 75 2.43 -1.36 -15.92
C LYS A 75 2.12 -1.08 -17.39
N ASP A 76 2.29 -2.06 -18.26
CA ASP A 76 2.03 -1.95 -19.70
C ASP A 76 0.55 -1.66 -19.95
N GLU A 77 -0.36 -2.39 -19.29
CA GLU A 77 -1.79 -2.12 -19.37
C GLU A 77 -2.16 -0.72 -18.85
N LEU A 78 -1.54 -0.25 -17.76
CA LEU A 78 -1.74 1.13 -17.30
C LEU A 78 -1.27 2.14 -18.34
N GLU A 79 -0.08 1.99 -18.90
CA GLU A 79 0.46 2.89 -19.93
C GLU A 79 -0.42 2.91 -21.19
N ASN A 80 -0.90 1.74 -21.62
CA ASN A 80 -1.81 1.61 -22.77
C ASN A 80 -3.17 2.27 -22.52
N ASN A 81 -3.69 2.21 -21.30
CA ASN A 81 -4.99 2.80 -20.95
C ASN A 81 -4.89 4.28 -20.53
N LEU A 82 -3.70 4.80 -20.28
CA LEU A 82 -3.47 6.21 -19.99
C LEU A 82 -3.62 7.10 -21.23
N ASP A 83 -3.76 6.52 -22.43
CA ASP A 83 -3.97 7.25 -23.69
C ASP A 83 -5.25 6.84 -24.44
N PRO A 84 -6.45 7.34 -24.06
CA PRO A 84 -7.61 7.33 -24.95
C PRO A 84 -7.69 8.58 -25.83
N MET A 85 -6.96 9.66 -25.50
CA MET A 85 -6.83 10.92 -26.26
C MET A 85 -5.57 11.65 -25.76
N GLY A 86 -4.63 11.96 -26.65
CA GLY A 86 -3.39 12.66 -26.33
C GLY A 86 -3.53 14.04 -25.68
#